data_AF-A0A9E5S2M9-F1
#
_entry.id   AF-A0A9E5S2M9-F1
#
_cell.length_a   1.000
_cell.length_b   1.000
_cell.length_c   1.000
_cell.angle_alpha   90.00
_cell.angle_beta   90.00
_cell.angle_gamma   90.00
#
_symmetry.space_group_name_H-M   'P 1'
#
loop_
_entity.id
_entity.type
_entity.pdbx_description
1 polymer ?
#
loop_
_entity_poly.entity_id
_entity_poly.type
_entity_poly.pdbx_seq_one_letter_code
_entity_poly.pdbx_strand_id
1 'polypeptide(L)'
;MNHYHWHMRNITVSIGSEHYKVAIGTTVEEVLVIANLVTDCKAQTYKDNPYIGALLNGELHSCTRSLLADCTLEPVHLFSDMGKRVYRHSISYLLCAAVSMLYPHRRLIIGHALGDGYYFRFDDKLTLGIDDISTIEKTMRMLVKQ
;
A
#
# COMPACT_ATOMS: atom_id res chain seq x y z
N MET A 1 -46.14 -1.65 -2.97
CA MET A 1 -45.46 -0.54 -2.27
C MET A 1 -44.32 -1.16 -1.47
N ASN A 2 -43.03 -1.01 -1.73
CA ASN A 2 -42.25 -0.06 -2.53
C ASN A 2 -41.15 -0.82 -3.28
N HIS A 3 -41.07 -0.66 -4.60
CA HIS A 3 -39.89 -1.04 -5.36
C HIS A 3 -38.82 0.04 -5.16
N TYR A 4 -37.83 -0.23 -4.30
CA TYR A 4 -36.59 0.55 -4.29
C TYR A 4 -35.80 0.18 -5.56
N HIS A 5 -36.06 0.90 -6.65
CA HIS A 5 -35.15 0.95 -7.79
C HIS A 5 -33.93 1.79 -7.37
N TRP A 6 -32.92 1.13 -6.81
CA TRP A 6 -31.58 1.71 -6.78
C TRP A 6 -31.14 1.87 -8.23
N HIS A 7 -31.13 3.10 -8.73
CA HIS A 7 -30.37 3.41 -9.93
C HIS A 7 -28.90 3.10 -9.62
N MET A 8 -28.42 1.95 -10.11
CA MET A 8 -27.00 1.65 -10.16
C MET A 8 -26.33 2.73 -11.01
N ARG A 9 -25.80 3.75 -10.34
CA ARG A 9 -24.97 4.75 -10.99
C ARG A 9 -23.67 4.05 -11.34
N ASN A 10 -23.44 3.88 -12.63
CA ASN A 10 -22.19 3.35 -13.14
C ASN A 10 -21.22 4.50 -13.35
N ILE A 11 -19.94 4.22 -13.15
CA ILE A 11 -18.83 5.10 -13.47
C ILE A 11 -17.99 4.46 -14.56
N THR A 12 -17.27 5.29 -15.30
CA THR A 12 -16.35 4.85 -16.35
C THR A 12 -14.92 4.94 -15.84
N VAL A 13 -14.21 3.82 -15.84
CA VAL A 13 -12.80 3.73 -15.47
C VAL A 13 -11.99 3.45 -16.73
N SER A 14 -11.00 4.29 -17.00
CA SER A 14 -10.16 4.19 -18.20
C SER A 14 -8.78 3.65 -17.83
N ILE A 15 -8.36 2.56 -18.47
CA ILE A 15 -7.04 1.95 -18.28
C ILE A 15 -6.36 1.90 -19.64
N GLY A 16 -5.41 2.81 -19.88
CA GLY A 16 -4.81 2.97 -21.21
C GLY A 16 -5.87 3.34 -22.26
N SER A 17 -6.06 2.48 -23.26
CA SER A 17 -7.09 2.64 -24.31
C SER A 17 -8.43 1.99 -23.97
N GLU A 18 -8.49 1.17 -22.91
CA GLU A 18 -9.67 0.40 -22.55
C GLU A 18 -10.55 1.18 -21.56
N HIS A 19 -11.87 1.02 -21.67
CA HIS A 19 -12.85 1.68 -20.81
C HIS A 19 -13.79 0.65 -20.19
N TYR A 20 -13.87 0.66 -18.87
CA TYR A 20 -14.68 -0.26 -18.08
C TYR A 20 -15.81 0.49 -17.38
N LYS A 21 -17.05 0.02 -17.56
CA LYS A 21 -18.18 0.53 -16.79
C LYS A 21 -18.38 -0.33 -15.56
N VAL A 22 -18.18 0.27 -14.38
CA VAL A 22 -18.30 -0.40 -13.08
C VAL A 22 -19.29 0.33 -12.19
N ALA A 23 -19.80 -0.35 -11.17
CA ALA A 23 -20.71 0.26 -10.22
C ALA A 23 -19.97 1.32 -9.38
N ILE A 24 -20.65 2.40 -9.03
CA ILE A 24 -20.10 3.34 -8.05
C ILE A 24 -19.77 2.62 -6.74
N GLY A 25 -18.59 2.87 -6.19
CA GLY A 25 -18.09 2.22 -4.98
C GLY A 25 -17.19 1.02 -5.23
N THR A 26 -17.11 0.51 -6.48
CA THR A 26 -16.15 -0.53 -6.87
C THR A 26 -14.73 -0.09 -6.51
N THR A 27 -13.94 -0.99 -5.95
CA THR A 27 -12.58 -0.73 -5.51
C THR A 27 -11.57 -0.85 -6.65
N VAL A 28 -10.40 -0.24 -6.50
CA VAL A 28 -9.29 -0.40 -7.45
C VAL A 28 -8.96 -1.89 -7.67
N GLU A 29 -8.94 -2.69 -6.62
CA GLU A 29 -8.69 -4.14 -6.68
C GLU A 29 -9.68 -4.86 -7.61
N GLU A 30 -10.97 -4.60 -7.44
CA GLU A 30 -12.02 -5.21 -8.26
C GLU A 30 -11.91 -4.80 -9.73
N VAL A 31 -11.55 -3.53 -10.00
CA VAL A 31 -11.33 -3.08 -11.39
C VAL A 31 -10.14 -3.79 -12.03
N LEU A 32 -9.04 -4.00 -11.29
CA LEU A 32 -7.87 -4.73 -11.80
C LEU A 32 -8.22 -6.18 -12.17
N VAL A 33 -9.09 -6.82 -11.39
CA VAL A 33 -9.61 -8.16 -11.69
C VAL A 33 -10.52 -8.14 -12.93
N ILE A 34 -11.45 -7.18 -13.03
CA ILE A 34 -12.33 -7.02 -14.19
C ILE A 34 -11.53 -6.79 -15.49
N ALA A 35 -10.43 -6.06 -15.41
CA ALA A 35 -9.54 -5.81 -16.54
C ALA A 35 -8.66 -7.02 -16.91
N ASN A 36 -8.80 -8.17 -16.24
CA ASN A 36 -7.94 -9.36 -16.38
C ASN A 36 -6.44 -9.06 -16.20
N LEU A 37 -6.09 -8.00 -15.47
CA LEU A 37 -4.70 -7.66 -15.16
C LEU A 37 -4.18 -8.50 -13.98
N VAL A 38 -5.10 -8.99 -13.14
CA VAL A 38 -4.80 -9.80 -11.97
C VAL A 38 -5.88 -10.87 -11.80
N THR A 39 -5.47 -12.11 -11.57
CA THR A 39 -6.40 -13.22 -11.26
C THR A 39 -6.84 -13.18 -9.79
N ASP A 40 -5.94 -12.82 -8.88
CA ASP A 40 -6.20 -12.57 -7.46
C ASP A 40 -5.06 -11.71 -6.87
N CYS A 41 -5.39 -10.60 -6.22
CA CYS A 41 -4.41 -9.70 -5.62
C CYS A 41 -3.76 -10.30 -4.36
N LYS A 42 -4.38 -11.32 -3.75
CA LYS A 42 -3.90 -11.98 -2.53
C LYS A 42 -2.96 -13.14 -2.79
N ALA A 43 -2.94 -13.69 -4.01
CA ALA A 43 -2.13 -14.84 -4.37
C ALA A 43 -0.73 -14.46 -4.92
N GLN A 44 -0.47 -13.18 -5.14
CA GLN A 44 0.78 -12.74 -5.76
C GLN A 44 1.94 -12.76 -4.75
N THR A 45 3.07 -13.31 -5.18
CA THR A 45 4.32 -13.30 -4.43
C THR A 45 5.22 -12.15 -4.89
N TYR A 46 6.24 -11.81 -4.11
CA TYR A 46 7.25 -10.81 -4.50
C TYR A 46 7.83 -11.06 -5.91
N LYS A 47 7.99 -12.33 -6.30
CA LYS A 47 8.55 -12.72 -7.61
C LYS A 47 7.63 -12.38 -8.78
N ASP A 48 6.33 -12.25 -8.52
CA ASP A 48 5.31 -11.98 -9.54
C ASP A 48 5.16 -10.48 -9.84
N ASN A 49 5.98 -9.63 -9.19
CA ASN A 49 5.92 -8.17 -9.32
C ASN A 49 4.49 -7.63 -9.12
N PRO A 50 3.92 -7.81 -7.92
CA PRO A 50 2.51 -7.57 -7.66
C PRO A 50 2.11 -6.12 -7.85
N TYR A 51 0.82 -5.88 -8.05
CA TYR A 51 0.26 -4.54 -7.98
C TYR A 51 0.05 -4.16 -6.52
N ILE A 52 0.58 -3.01 -6.13
CA ILE A 52 0.52 -2.53 -4.74
C ILE A 52 -0.32 -1.26 -4.58
N GLY A 53 -0.90 -0.78 -5.68
CA GLY A 53 -1.75 0.40 -5.74
C GLY A 53 -2.04 0.76 -7.19
N ALA A 54 -2.71 1.89 -7.37
CA ALA A 54 -2.92 2.49 -8.69
C ALA A 54 -2.86 4.02 -8.61
N LEU A 55 -2.49 4.66 -9.71
CA LEU A 55 -2.68 6.09 -9.88
C LEU A 55 -4.12 6.31 -10.38
N LEU A 56 -4.91 7.06 -9.62
CA LEU A 56 -6.22 7.54 -10.06
C LEU A 56 -6.07 8.99 -10.46
N ASN A 57 -6.30 9.30 -11.74
CA ASN A 57 -6.10 10.65 -12.28
C ASN A 57 -4.69 11.22 -11.96
N GLY A 58 -3.66 10.37 -11.92
CA GLY A 58 -2.28 10.74 -11.59
C GLY A 58 -1.93 10.73 -10.09
N GLU A 59 -2.90 10.55 -9.20
CA GLU A 59 -2.66 10.48 -7.74
C GLU A 59 -2.62 9.04 -7.23
N LEU A 60 -1.63 8.73 -6.39
CA LEU A 60 -1.45 7.37 -5.88
C LEU A 60 -2.50 7.01 -4.81
N HIS A 61 -3.18 5.89 -5.03
CA HIS A 61 -4.14 5.31 -4.09
C HIS A 61 -3.93 3.81 -3.84
N SER A 62 -4.44 3.36 -2.68
CA SER A 62 -4.48 1.94 -2.29
C SER A 62 -5.42 1.13 -3.20
N CYS A 63 -5.16 -0.17 -3.36
CA CYS A 63 -6.05 -1.11 -4.04
C CYS A 63 -7.46 -1.17 -3.40
N THR A 64 -7.57 -0.87 -2.10
CA THR A 64 -8.84 -0.86 -1.37
C THR A 64 -9.64 0.43 -1.52
N ARG A 65 -9.14 1.42 -2.26
CA ARG A 65 -9.84 2.69 -2.49
C ARG A 65 -11.08 2.47 -3.36
N SER A 66 -12.24 2.88 -2.86
CA SER A 66 -13.49 2.93 -3.64
C SER A 66 -13.47 4.08 -4.66
N LEU A 67 -13.95 3.78 -5.86
CA LEU A 67 -14.10 4.72 -6.96
C LEU A 67 -15.51 5.34 -6.92
N LEU A 68 -15.57 6.66 -6.83
CA LEU A 68 -16.84 7.40 -6.67
C LEU A 68 -17.23 8.22 -7.89
N ALA A 69 -16.31 8.37 -8.84
CA ALA A 69 -16.48 9.13 -10.06
C ALA A 69 -15.62 8.52 -11.17
N ASP A 70 -15.90 8.92 -12.41
CA ASP A 70 -15.11 8.55 -13.57
C ASP A 70 -13.64 8.95 -13.35
N CYS A 71 -12.73 8.04 -13.70
CA CYS A 71 -11.31 8.25 -13.49
C CYS A 71 -10.46 7.47 -14.49
N THR A 72 -9.22 7.94 -14.66
CA THR A 72 -8.16 7.14 -15.27
C THR A 72 -7.48 6.33 -14.18
N LEU A 73 -7.22 5.05 -14.43
CA LEU A 73 -6.57 4.13 -13.51
C LEU A 73 -5.31 3.58 -14.17
N GLU A 74 -4.17 3.84 -13.55
CA GLU A 74 -2.89 3.29 -13.96
C GLU A 74 -2.35 2.36 -12.86
N PRO A 75 -2.28 1.05 -13.08
CA PRO A 75 -1.79 0.11 -12.07
C PRO A 75 -0.32 0.36 -11.72
N VAL A 76 0.02 0.28 -10.43
CA VAL A 76 1.40 0.46 -9.94
C VAL A 76 1.98 -0.88 -9.49
N HIS A 77 2.95 -1.38 -10.25
CA HIS A 77 3.73 -2.57 -9.90
C HIS A 77 4.77 -2.30 -8.81
N LEU A 78 5.03 -3.31 -7.99
CA LEU A 78 6.03 -3.27 -6.92
C LEU A 78 7.43 -2.84 -7.38
N PHE A 79 7.90 -3.32 -8.53
CA PHE A 79 9.25 -3.05 -9.03
C PHE A 79 9.38 -1.72 -9.78
N SER A 80 8.27 -1.02 -10.03
CA SER A 80 8.30 0.35 -10.55
C SER A 80 8.93 1.30 -9.53
N ASP A 81 9.41 2.46 -9.97
CA ASP A 81 10.01 3.45 -9.06
C ASP A 81 9.00 3.96 -8.02
N MET A 82 7.75 4.13 -8.44
CA MET A 82 6.66 4.45 -7.52
C MET A 82 6.40 3.29 -6.57
N GLY A 83 6.36 2.07 -7.09
CA GLY A 83 6.14 0.85 -6.32
C GLY A 83 7.14 0.68 -5.19
N LYS A 84 8.43 0.81 -5.49
CA LYS A 84 9.52 0.74 -4.52
C LYS A 84 9.39 1.80 -3.44
N ARG A 85 8.98 3.03 -3.79
CA ARG A 85 8.75 4.11 -2.81
C ARG A 85 7.62 3.77 -1.84
N VAL A 86 6.49 3.28 -2.35
CA VAL A 86 5.34 2.86 -1.52
C VAL A 86 5.72 1.70 -0.62
N TYR A 87 6.38 0.68 -1.15
CA TYR A 87 6.82 -0.48 -0.39
C TYR A 87 7.75 -0.09 0.76
N ARG A 88 8.72 0.79 0.50
CA ARG A 88 9.62 1.34 1.52
C ARG A 88 8.88 2.16 2.58
N HIS A 89 7.91 2.97 2.17
CA HIS A 89 7.06 3.72 3.11
C HIS A 89 6.28 2.78 4.04
N SER A 90 5.71 1.70 3.50
CA SER A 90 5.05 0.66 4.30
C SER A 90 5.99 -0.02 5.30
N ILE A 91 7.24 -0.30 4.91
CA ILE A 91 8.26 -0.84 5.82
C ILE A 91 8.57 0.14 6.96
N SER A 92 8.52 1.46 6.72
CA SER A 92 8.73 2.45 7.78
C SER A 92 7.64 2.38 8.86
N TYR A 93 6.38 2.12 8.48
CA TYR A 93 5.31 1.89 9.44
C TYR A 93 5.49 0.58 10.20
N LEU A 94 5.96 -0.48 9.54
CA LEU A 94 6.31 -1.74 10.19
C LEU A 94 7.41 -1.55 11.25
N LEU A 95 8.43 -0.75 10.92
CA LEU A 95 9.48 -0.37 11.86
C LEU A 95 8.91 0.40 13.05
N CYS A 96 8.06 1.41 12.81
CA CYS A 96 7.37 2.15 13.87
C CYS A 96 6.59 1.22 14.79
N ALA A 97 5.84 0.26 14.23
CA ALA A 97 5.08 -0.71 15.01
C ALA A 97 5.99 -1.60 15.86
N ALA A 98 7.05 -2.15 15.26
CA ALA A 98 8.02 -3.00 15.97
C ALA A 98 8.72 -2.25 17.11
N VAL A 99 9.16 -1.02 16.84
CA VAL A 99 9.79 -0.16 17.83
C VAL A 99 8.82 0.23 18.95
N SER A 100 7.57 0.57 18.63
CA SER A 100 6.56 0.92 19.64
C SER A 100 6.25 -0.26 20.57
N MET A 101 6.33 -1.49 20.06
CA MET A 101 6.14 -2.70 20.85
C MET A 101 7.32 -2.99 21.77
N LEU A 102 8.56 -2.82 21.29
CA LEU A 102 9.77 -3.09 22.06
C LEU A 102 10.13 -1.97 23.05
N TYR A 103 9.89 -0.73 22.64
CA TYR A 103 10.32 0.49 23.35
C TYR A 103 9.16 1.49 23.49
N PRO A 104 8.08 1.15 24.20
CA PRO A 104 6.85 1.95 24.24
C PRO A 104 7.05 3.37 24.83
N HIS A 105 8.11 3.58 25.60
CA HIS A 105 8.44 4.87 26.22
C HIS A 105 9.45 5.69 25.42
N ARG A 106 9.98 5.16 24.31
CA ARG A 106 10.96 5.87 23.48
C ARG A 106 10.28 6.41 22.22
N ARG A 107 10.49 7.68 21.91
CA ARG A 107 9.94 8.30 20.72
C ARG A 107 10.85 8.09 19.52
N LEU A 108 10.37 7.38 18.51
CA LEU A 108 11.08 7.19 17.24
C LEU A 108 10.98 8.45 16.37
N ILE A 109 12.10 8.87 15.81
CA ILE A 109 12.20 9.90 14.78
C ILE A 109 12.73 9.23 13.51
N ILE A 110 11.89 9.19 12.48
CA ILE A 110 12.31 8.78 11.14
C ILE A 110 12.92 10.01 10.46
N GLY A 111 14.18 9.89 10.06
CA GLY A 111 14.91 10.92 9.32
C GLY A 111 14.66 10.84 7.81
N HIS A 112 15.52 11.52 7.05
CA HIS A 112 15.43 11.51 5.59
C HIS A 112 15.71 10.12 5.01
N ALA A 113 15.11 9.85 3.85
CA ALA A 113 15.50 8.71 3.03
C ALA A 113 16.96 8.88 2.59
N LEU A 114 17.76 7.82 2.75
CA LEU A 114 19.15 7.79 2.35
C LEU A 114 19.31 6.74 1.24
N GLY A 115 19.16 7.18 -0.01
CA GLY A 115 19.09 6.26 -1.15
C GLY A 115 17.92 5.29 -0.99
N ASP A 116 18.23 4.00 -0.92
CA ASP A 116 17.25 2.93 -0.72
C ASP A 116 16.97 2.59 0.76
N GLY A 117 17.62 3.28 1.71
CA GLY A 117 17.46 3.08 3.14
C GLY A 117 16.75 4.23 3.86
N TYR A 118 16.46 4.02 5.15
CA TYR A 118 16.02 5.05 6.07
C TYR A 118 17.00 5.14 7.24
N TYR A 119 17.28 6.37 7.65
CA TYR A 119 17.94 6.64 8.91
C TYR A 119 16.88 6.98 9.96
N PHE A 120 16.97 6.37 11.13
CA PHE A 120 16.09 6.65 12.26
C PHE A 120 16.90 6.78 13.55
N ARG A 121 16.35 7.52 14.50
CA ARG A 121 16.91 7.66 15.85
C ARG A 121 15.78 7.75 16.87
N PHE A 122 16.11 7.49 18.13
CA PHE A 122 15.22 7.83 19.23
C PHE A 122 15.46 9.28 19.67
N ASP A 123 14.39 9.93 20.14
CA ASP A 123 14.42 11.27 20.73
C ASP A 123 14.93 11.21 22.19
N ASP A 124 16.08 10.57 22.41
CA ASP A 124 16.70 10.41 23.71
C ASP A 124 18.23 10.29 23.60
N LYS A 125 18.89 10.12 24.76
CA LYS A 125 20.35 9.98 24.85
C LYS A 125 20.84 8.53 24.75
N LEU A 126 19.93 7.55 24.65
CA LEU A 126 20.28 6.14 24.66
C LEU A 126 20.64 5.68 23.25
N THR A 127 21.84 5.17 23.08
CA THR A 127 22.30 4.59 21.81
C THR A 127 21.73 3.20 21.59
N LEU A 128 21.45 2.85 20.34
CA LEU A 128 21.12 1.48 19.96
C LEU A 128 22.40 0.66 19.82
N GLY A 129 22.41 -0.53 20.43
CA GLY A 129 23.41 -1.55 20.20
C GLY A 129 23.07 -2.43 18.99
N ILE A 130 24.01 -3.28 18.61
CA ILE A 130 23.82 -4.27 17.53
C ILE A 130 22.70 -5.27 17.91
N ASP A 131 22.61 -5.64 19.19
CA ASP A 131 21.58 -6.55 19.70
C ASP A 131 20.16 -5.94 19.62
N ASP A 132 20.04 -4.63 19.80
CA ASP A 132 18.77 -3.91 19.62
C ASP A 132 18.30 -4.00 18.16
N ILE A 133 19.22 -3.81 17.20
CA ILE A 133 18.91 -3.92 15.77
C ILE A 133 18.42 -5.33 15.44
N SER A 134 19.11 -6.36 15.93
CA SER A 134 18.71 -7.77 15.76
C SER A 134 17.31 -8.04 16.36
N THR A 135 17.02 -7.45 17.51
CA THR A 135 15.73 -7.59 18.18
C THR A 135 14.60 -6.88 17.41
N ILE A 136 14.84 -5.67 16.92
CA ILE A 136 13.91 -4.94 16.06
C ILE A 136 13.62 -5.72 14.77
N GLU A 137 14.67 -6.23 14.10
CA GLU A 137 14.51 -7.03 12.88
C GLU A 137 13.65 -8.28 13.12
N LYS A 138 13.91 -9.02 14.20
CA LYS A 138 13.12 -10.20 14.58
C LYS A 138 11.66 -9.84 14.82
N THR A 139 11.40 -8.73 15.50
CA THR A 139 10.04 -8.23 15.74
C THR A 139 9.35 -7.83 14.45
N MET A 140 10.02 -7.11 13.55
CA MET A 140 9.45 -6.77 12.24
C MET A 140 9.09 -8.04 11.44
N ARG A 141 9.97 -9.05 11.42
CA ARG A 141 9.70 -10.34 10.76
C ARG A 141 8.57 -11.12 11.41
N MET A 142 8.40 -11.00 12.73
CA MET A 142 7.28 -11.58 13.45
C MET A 142 5.96 -10.91 13.03
N LEU A 143 5.92 -9.58 13.01
CA LEU A 143 4.72 -8.80 12.63
C LEU A 143 4.27 -9.07 11.19
N VAL A 144 5.20 -9.35 10.27
CA VAL A 144 4.86 -9.73 8.88
C VAL A 144 4.17 -11.10 8.78
N LYS A 145 4.36 -11.98 9.76
CA LYS A 145 3.78 -13.34 9.78
C LYS A 145 2.41 -13.41 10.48
N GLN A 146 1.98 -12.33 11.13
CA GLN A 146 0.67 -12.23 11.78
C GLN A 146 -0.41 -11.92 10.74
#